data_AF-A0A9Q3EFY2-F1
#
_entry.id   AF-A0A9Q3EFY2-F1
#
_cell.length_a   1.000
_cell.length_b   1.000
_cell.length_c   1.000
_cell.angle_alpha   90.00
_cell.angle_beta   90.00
_cell.angle_gamma   90.00
#
_symmetry.space_group_name_H-M   'P 1'
#
loop_
_entity.id
_entity.type
_entity.pdbx_description
1 polymer ?
#
loop_
_entity_poly.entity_id
_entity_poly.type
_entity_poly.pdbx_seq_one_letter_code
_entity_poly.pdbx_strand_id
1 'polypeptide(L)'
;MESELDIDGALDLILGTVQQSRGIQENPNGKAYKLIIQSLNEKNISFVSSMPGEDNKANGQAVWNMLKEKYLSNEIPSQALGFPKFSKVKFTTTLDFIQGIRTTVSKMQLVGFKLEQSALSIMVLRKLPSELDSFVQIMSHGFQNKGLNFILKPVEQD
;
A
#
# COMPACT_ATOMS: atom_id res chain seq x y z
N MET A 1 10.07 -13.82 3.88
CA MET A 1 10.28 -14.06 2.45
C MET A 1 10.62 -12.69 1.89
N GLU A 2 11.90 -12.43 1.67
CA GLU A 2 12.37 -11.15 1.11
C GLU A 2 11.81 -11.02 -0.31
N SER A 3 11.37 -9.82 -0.67
CA SER A 3 10.82 -9.55 -2.01
C SER A 3 11.92 -9.75 -3.06
N GLU A 4 11.59 -10.21 -4.27
CA GLU A 4 12.57 -10.25 -5.36
C GLU A 4 13.14 -8.85 -5.71
N LEU A 5 12.47 -7.79 -5.25
CA LEU A 5 12.92 -6.40 -5.31
C LEU A 5 13.90 -6.00 -4.18
N ASP A 6 13.94 -6.75 -3.07
CA ASP A 6 14.90 -6.53 -1.96
C ASP A 6 16.32 -6.96 -2.35
N ILE A 7 16.43 -7.87 -3.33
CA ILE A 7 17.70 -8.38 -3.82
C ILE A 7 18.31 -7.33 -4.77
N ASP A 8 19.39 -6.69 -4.31
CA ASP A 8 20.24 -5.71 -5.03
C ASP A 8 19.79 -4.23 -5.02
N GLY A 9 18.98 -3.81 -4.04
CA GLY A 9 18.65 -2.38 -3.84
C GLY A 9 17.69 -1.77 -4.89
N ALA A 10 17.03 -2.62 -5.69
CA ALA A 10 16.03 -2.20 -6.66
C ALA A 10 14.80 -1.58 -5.97
N LEU A 11 14.38 -2.13 -4.83
CA LEU A 11 13.30 -1.56 -4.01
C LEU A 11 13.68 -0.17 -3.48
N ASP A 12 14.90 -0.02 -2.96
CA ASP A 12 15.39 1.26 -2.43
C ASP A 12 15.44 2.36 -3.49
N LEU A 13 15.81 2.00 -4.72
CA LEU A 13 15.84 2.92 -5.85
C LEU A 13 14.42 3.35 -6.28
N ILE A 14 13.46 2.42 -6.30
CA ILE A 14 12.04 2.67 -6.60
C ILE A 14 11.38 3.53 -5.51
N LEU A 15 11.79 3.35 -4.25
CA LEU A 15 11.29 4.09 -3.09
C LEU A 15 11.99 5.46 -2.91
N GLY A 16 13.10 5.70 -3.60
CA GLY A 16 13.87 6.95 -3.55
C GLY A 16 14.74 7.09 -2.31
N THR A 17 15.09 5.98 -1.66
CA THR A 17 15.92 5.94 -0.43
C THR A 17 17.42 5.91 -0.73
N VAL A 18 17.83 5.68 -1.99
CA VAL A 18 19.23 5.68 -2.44
C VAL A 18 19.34 6.38 -3.79
N GLN A 19 20.29 7.32 -3.94
CA GLN A 19 20.68 7.87 -5.25
C GLN A 19 21.71 6.94 -5.88
N GLN A 20 21.52 6.64 -7.18
CA GLN A 20 22.33 5.74 -8.00
C GLN A 20 23.85 5.84 -7.66
N SER A 21 24.37 4.87 -6.91
CA SER A 21 25.81 4.72 -6.71
C SER A 21 26.41 4.22 -8.03
N ARG A 22 27.24 5.04 -8.67
CA ARG A 22 28.01 4.65 -9.86
C ARG A 22 28.98 3.52 -9.51
N GLY A 23 28.52 2.28 -9.60
CA GLY A 23 29.37 1.11 -9.67
C GLY A 23 28.95 -0.04 -8.79
N ILE A 24 27.97 -0.85 -9.22
CA ILE A 24 27.85 -2.28 -8.90
C ILE A 24 27.27 -3.00 -10.15
N GLN A 25 27.70 -4.26 -10.36
CA GLN A 25 27.64 -5.06 -11.60
C GLN A 25 26.28 -5.58 -12.11
N GLU A 26 25.13 -5.10 -11.63
CA GLU A 26 23.85 -5.27 -12.33
C GLU A 26 23.13 -3.93 -12.28
N ASN A 27 22.61 -3.42 -13.41
CA ASN A 27 21.89 -2.15 -13.41
C ASN A 27 20.57 -2.32 -12.62
N PRO A 28 20.46 -1.84 -11.36
CA PRO A 28 19.29 -2.10 -10.52
C PRO A 28 18.03 -1.50 -11.15
N ASN A 29 18.19 -0.46 -11.98
CA ASN A 29 17.11 0.16 -12.73
C ASN A 29 16.55 -0.77 -13.83
N GLY A 30 17.40 -1.56 -14.48
CA GLY A 30 16.98 -2.53 -15.49
C GLY A 30 16.26 -3.72 -14.88
N LYS A 31 16.71 -4.21 -13.72
CA LYS A 31 16.03 -5.26 -12.96
C LYS A 31 14.67 -4.79 -12.45
N ALA A 32 14.63 -3.59 -11.84
CA ALA A 32 13.38 -2.93 -11.44
C ALA A 32 12.40 -2.79 -12.61
N TYR A 33 12.88 -2.34 -13.78
CA TYR A 33 12.06 -2.23 -14.98
C TYR A 33 11.43 -3.57 -15.37
N LYS A 34 12.25 -4.63 -15.47
CA LYS A 34 11.79 -5.96 -15.85
C LYS A 34 10.71 -6.49 -14.89
N LEU A 35 10.96 -6.39 -13.59
CA LEU A 35 10.04 -6.87 -12.56
C LEU A 35 8.73 -6.07 -12.56
N ILE A 36 8.80 -4.75 -12.73
CA ILE A 36 7.61 -3.91 -12.86
C ILE A 36 6.79 -4.36 -14.06
N ILE A 37 7.39 -4.42 -15.26
CA ILE A 37 6.69 -4.80 -16.51
C ILE A 37 6.06 -6.21 -16.40
N GLN A 38 6.78 -7.19 -15.85
CA GLN A 38 6.27 -8.56 -15.64
C GLN A 38 5.06 -8.61 -14.69
N SER A 39 4.94 -7.62 -13.81
CA SER A 39 3.83 -7.52 -12.84
C SER A 39 2.64 -6.71 -13.36
N LEU A 40 2.72 -6.11 -14.56
CA LEU A 40 1.65 -5.30 -15.15
C LEU A 40 0.68 -6.15 -15.98
N ASN A 41 -0.58 -5.74 -15.99
CA ASN A 41 -1.56 -6.23 -16.96
C ASN A 41 -1.44 -5.52 -18.32
N GLU A 42 -2.07 -6.08 -19.35
CA GLU A 42 -2.01 -5.57 -20.74
C GLU A 42 -2.34 -4.08 -20.85
N LYS A 43 -3.36 -3.61 -20.12
CA LYS A 43 -3.75 -2.18 -20.08
C LYS A 43 -2.60 -1.29 -19.60
N ASN A 44 -1.86 -1.73 -18.59
CA ASN A 44 -0.73 -0.99 -18.02
C ASN A 44 0.52 -1.11 -18.88
N ILE A 45 0.75 -2.26 -19.52
CA ILE A 45 1.84 -2.45 -20.49
C ILE A 45 1.68 -1.50 -21.68
N SER A 46 0.49 -1.41 -22.26
CA SER A 46 0.20 -0.48 -23.37
C SER A 46 0.37 0.98 -22.96
N PHE A 47 0.01 1.34 -21.73
CA PHE A 47 0.23 2.69 -21.21
C PHE A 47 1.72 3.02 -21.08
N VAL A 48 2.51 2.13 -20.47
CA VAL A 48 3.96 2.32 -20.34
C VAL A 48 4.65 2.37 -21.71
N SER A 49 4.18 1.58 -22.67
CA SER A 49 4.73 1.51 -24.04
C SER A 49 4.38 2.72 -24.90
N SER A 50 3.36 3.51 -24.53
CA SER A 50 2.94 4.71 -25.26
C SER A 50 3.77 5.95 -24.93
N MET A 51 4.75 5.83 -24.03
CA MET A 51 5.53 6.96 -23.53
C MET A 51 6.63 7.40 -24.52
N PRO A 52 6.75 8.70 -24.84
CA PRO A 52 7.82 9.22 -25.69
C PRO A 52 9.15 9.35 -24.91
N GLY A 53 10.25 8.87 -25.51
CA GLY A 53 11.63 9.08 -25.04
C GLY A 53 12.50 7.82 -24.93
N GLU A 54 13.79 7.93 -25.24
CA GLU A 54 14.78 6.83 -25.12
C GLU A 54 15.18 6.52 -23.66
N ASP A 55 14.93 7.44 -22.72
CA ASP A 55 15.32 7.36 -21.31
C ASP A 55 14.58 6.29 -20.49
N ASN A 56 13.55 5.65 -21.08
CA ASN A 56 12.67 4.69 -20.41
C ASN A 56 13.00 3.22 -20.72
N LYS A 57 13.88 2.97 -21.69
CA LYS A 57 14.33 1.60 -21.99
C LYS A 57 15.19 1.13 -20.81
N ALA A 58 14.62 0.25 -19.98
CA ALA A 58 15.26 -0.31 -18.78
C ALA A 58 15.43 0.65 -17.58
N ASN A 59 14.58 1.67 -17.43
CA ASN A 59 14.54 2.54 -16.24
C ASN A 59 13.31 2.26 -15.37
N GLY A 60 13.46 1.41 -14.35
CA GLY A 60 12.37 1.02 -13.45
C GLY A 60 11.83 2.19 -12.62
N GLN A 61 12.69 3.14 -12.24
CA GLN A 61 12.27 4.32 -11.48
C GLN A 61 11.33 5.22 -12.28
N ALA A 62 11.66 5.47 -13.56
CA ALA A 62 10.84 6.29 -14.44
C ALA A 62 9.45 5.66 -14.65
N VAL A 63 9.41 4.35 -14.93
CA VAL A 63 8.15 3.60 -15.07
C VAL A 63 7.33 3.64 -13.79
N TRP A 64 7.96 3.46 -12.63
CA TRP A 64 7.28 3.50 -11.34
C TRP A 64 6.68 4.87 -11.03
N ASN A 65 7.44 5.95 -11.25
CA ASN A 65 6.95 7.31 -11.04
C ASN A 65 5.78 7.66 -11.96
N MET A 66 5.81 7.21 -13.21
CA MET A 66 4.70 7.42 -14.15
C MET A 66 3.45 6.62 -13.76
N LEU A 67 3.60 5.36 -13.34
CA LEU A 67 2.47 4.58 -12.82
C LEU A 67 1.90 5.23 -11.56
N LYS A 68 2.77 5.74 -10.70
CA LYS A 68 2.40 6.57 -9.56
C LYS A 68 1.59 7.78 -10.02
N GLU A 69 2.05 8.60 -10.97
CA GLU A 69 1.29 9.77 -11.44
C GLU A 69 -0.06 9.40 -12.05
N LYS A 70 -0.14 8.33 -12.84
CA LYS A 70 -1.41 7.88 -13.44
C LYS A 70 -2.45 7.45 -12.40
N TYR A 71 -2.00 6.83 -11.31
CA TYR A 71 -2.89 6.20 -10.33
C TYR A 71 -3.01 6.96 -9.01
N LEU A 72 -2.02 7.79 -8.66
CA LEU A 72 -2.08 8.81 -7.61
C LEU A 72 -2.79 10.04 -8.17
N SER A 73 -4.05 9.87 -8.53
CA SER A 73 -4.96 11.01 -8.55
C SER A 73 -5.12 11.45 -7.09
N ASN A 74 -4.32 12.43 -6.67
CA ASN A 74 -4.59 13.21 -5.45
C ASN A 74 -5.86 14.09 -5.58
N GLU A 75 -6.64 13.92 -6.64
CA GLU A 75 -7.90 14.62 -6.82
C GLU A 75 -8.91 14.19 -5.76
N ILE A 76 -9.56 15.19 -5.16
CA ILE A 76 -10.61 15.06 -4.13
C ILE A 76 -11.66 13.99 -4.48
N PRO A 77 -12.11 13.80 -5.74
CA PRO A 77 -13.04 12.73 -6.10
C PRO A 77 -12.52 11.31 -5.82
N SER A 78 -11.23 11.05 -6.07
CA SER A 78 -10.62 9.73 -5.83
C SER A 78 -10.45 9.45 -4.34
N GLN A 79 -10.12 10.47 -3.55
CA GLN A 79 -10.09 10.41 -2.08
C GLN A 79 -11.49 10.18 -1.49
N ALA A 80 -12.50 10.88 -2.03
CA ALA A 80 -13.89 10.76 -1.62
C ALA A 80 -14.47 9.36 -1.87
N LEU A 81 -13.93 8.60 -2.84
CA LEU A 81 -14.31 7.20 -3.10
C LEU A 81 -13.61 6.17 -2.21
N GLY A 82 -12.49 6.54 -1.57
CA GLY A 82 -11.71 5.64 -0.70
C GLY A 82 -12.43 5.33 0.61
N PHE A 83 -12.93 6.36 1.29
CA PHE A 83 -13.59 6.23 2.60
C PHE A 83 -14.88 5.39 2.57
N PRO A 84 -15.81 5.56 1.60
CA PRO A 84 -16.99 4.70 1.49
C PRO A 84 -16.67 3.21 1.35
N LYS A 85 -15.56 2.85 0.69
CA LYS A 85 -15.12 1.45 0.56
C LYS A 85 -14.65 0.87 1.89
N PHE A 86 -13.87 1.62 2.67
CA PHE A 86 -13.52 1.24 4.04
C PHE A 86 -14.74 1.15 4.96
N SER A 87 -15.67 2.10 4.86
CA SER A 87 -16.90 2.11 5.65
C SER A 87 -17.74 0.84 5.44
N LYS A 88 -17.71 0.26 4.24
CA LYS A 88 -18.43 -0.98 3.90
C LYS A 88 -17.77 -2.27 4.41
N VAL A 89 -16.53 -2.24 4.90
CA VAL A 89 -15.92 -3.42 5.52
C VAL A 89 -16.69 -3.76 6.79
N LYS A 90 -17.21 -4.99 6.86
CA LYS A 90 -17.96 -5.55 7.99
C LYS A 90 -17.20 -6.75 8.55
N PHE A 91 -17.38 -7.02 9.83
CA PHE A 91 -16.88 -8.25 10.44
C PHE A 91 -17.75 -9.44 10.01
N THR A 92 -17.12 -10.45 9.42
CA THR A 92 -17.78 -11.72 9.03
C THR A 92 -17.00 -12.89 9.63
N THR A 93 -15.75 -13.04 9.20
CA THR A 93 -14.74 -13.88 9.82
C THR A 93 -13.54 -13.01 10.17
N THR A 94 -12.76 -13.42 11.16
CA THR A 94 -11.51 -12.76 11.55
C THR A 94 -10.59 -12.53 10.34
N LEU A 95 -10.37 -13.58 9.53
CA LEU A 95 -9.47 -13.55 8.38
C LEU A 95 -9.95 -12.57 7.29
N ASP A 96 -11.23 -12.65 6.90
CA ASP A 96 -11.81 -11.78 5.87
C ASP A 96 -11.82 -10.32 6.32
N PHE A 97 -12.12 -10.10 7.61
CA PHE A 97 -12.14 -8.77 8.19
C PHE A 97 -10.74 -8.13 8.13
N ILE A 98 -9.71 -8.83 8.58
CA ILE A 98 -8.34 -8.32 8.60
C ILE A 98 -7.84 -8.06 7.19
N GLN A 99 -8.07 -8.99 6.25
CA GLN A 99 -7.67 -8.82 4.86
C GLN A 99 -8.43 -7.65 4.21
N GLY A 100 -9.72 -7.51 4.50
CA GLY A 100 -10.56 -6.40 4.05
C GLY A 100 -10.06 -5.04 4.57
N ILE A 101 -9.74 -4.94 5.86
CA ILE A 101 -9.17 -3.74 6.47
C ILE A 101 -7.81 -3.40 5.85
N ARG A 102 -6.86 -4.36 5.77
CA ARG A 102 -5.55 -4.12 5.13
C ARG A 102 -5.71 -3.63 3.69
N THR A 103 -6.53 -4.32 2.91
CA THR A 103 -6.76 -3.99 1.49
C THR A 103 -7.36 -2.60 1.32
N THR A 104 -8.36 -2.23 2.13
CA THR A 104 -9.03 -0.93 2.01
C THR A 104 -8.16 0.22 2.53
N VAL A 105 -7.42 0.01 3.61
CA VAL A 105 -6.46 1.00 4.12
C VAL A 105 -5.34 1.26 3.11
N SER A 106 -4.75 0.21 2.52
CA SER A 106 -3.74 0.38 1.47
C SER A 106 -4.31 1.12 0.25
N LYS A 107 -5.54 0.82 -0.15
CA LYS A 107 -6.22 1.53 -1.25
C LYS A 107 -6.49 3.01 -0.91
N MET A 108 -6.85 3.34 0.33
CA MET A 108 -7.04 4.71 0.79
C MET A 108 -5.72 5.50 0.75
N GLN A 109 -4.64 4.91 1.24
CA GLN A 109 -3.30 5.51 1.19
C GLN A 109 -2.84 5.72 -0.26
N LEU A 110 -3.13 4.75 -1.15
CA LEU A 110 -2.85 4.84 -2.59
C LEU A 110 -3.60 5.96 -3.31
N VAL A 111 -4.72 6.46 -2.80
CA VAL A 111 -5.43 7.62 -3.37
C VAL A 111 -5.11 8.92 -2.63
N GLY A 112 -4.12 8.90 -1.73
CA GLY A 112 -3.71 10.07 -0.95
C GLY A 112 -4.62 10.38 0.24
N PHE A 113 -5.58 9.52 0.58
CA PHE A 113 -6.40 9.67 1.77
C PHE A 113 -5.58 9.28 3.00
N LYS A 114 -5.11 10.30 3.74
CA LYS A 114 -4.32 10.14 4.96
C LYS A 114 -5.21 10.34 6.18
N LEU A 115 -5.26 9.34 7.06
CA LEU A 115 -5.91 9.42 8.36
C LEU A 115 -4.84 9.20 9.43
N GLU A 116 -5.00 9.86 10.58
CA GLU A 116 -4.12 9.59 11.72
C GLU A 116 -4.26 8.12 12.15
N GLN A 117 -3.14 7.47 12.48
CA GLN A 117 -3.14 6.04 12.80
C GLN A 117 -4.01 5.71 14.02
N SER A 118 -4.06 6.60 15.01
CA SER A 118 -4.92 6.49 16.19
C SER A 118 -6.41 6.52 15.82
N ALA A 119 -6.82 7.43 14.94
CA ALA A 119 -8.19 7.52 14.44
C ALA A 119 -8.56 6.29 13.62
N LEU A 120 -7.65 5.78 12.77
CA LEU A 120 -7.90 4.59 11.96
C LEU A 120 -8.08 3.36 12.84
N SER A 121 -7.24 3.24 13.87
CA SER A 121 -7.32 2.21 14.90
C SER A 121 -8.69 2.19 15.58
N ILE A 122 -9.18 3.35 16.05
CA ILE A 122 -10.52 3.45 16.68
C ILE A 122 -11.63 3.08 15.69
N MET A 123 -11.52 3.52 14.44
CA MET A 123 -12.52 3.21 13.42
C MET A 123 -12.59 1.72 13.09
N VAL A 124 -11.47 1.00 13.13
CA VAL A 124 -11.44 -0.46 12.90
C VAL A 124 -12.05 -1.20 14.08
N LEU A 125 -11.75 -0.80 15.31
CA LEU A 125 -12.31 -1.43 16.51
C LEU A 125 -13.84 -1.29 16.57
N ARG A 126 -14.37 -0.13 16.18
CA ARG A 126 -15.83 0.09 16.10
C ARG A 126 -16.54 -0.77 15.05
N LYS A 127 -15.81 -1.48 14.20
CA LYS A 127 -16.38 -2.42 13.22
C LYS A 127 -16.44 -3.86 13.75
N LEU A 128 -15.84 -4.12 14.90
CA LEU A 128 -15.96 -5.41 15.58
C LEU A 128 -17.38 -5.60 16.10
N PRO A 129 -17.84 -6.86 16.22
CA PRO A 129 -19.17 -7.18 16.71
C PRO A 129 -19.25 -6.93 18.23
N SER A 130 -20.45 -6.66 18.74
CA SER A 130 -20.69 -6.24 20.14
C SER A 130 -20.22 -7.25 21.19
N GLU A 131 -20.09 -8.51 20.80
CA GLU A 131 -19.54 -9.60 21.58
C GLU A 131 -18.08 -9.32 22.01
N LEU A 132 -17.38 -8.44 21.27
CA LEU A 132 -16.02 -7.98 21.56
C LEU A 132 -15.99 -6.59 22.23
N ASP A 133 -17.10 -6.06 22.74
CA ASP A 133 -17.14 -4.71 23.32
C ASP A 133 -16.18 -4.53 24.50
N SER A 134 -16.00 -5.55 25.34
CA SER A 134 -15.01 -5.52 26.43
C SER A 134 -13.59 -5.41 25.88
N PHE A 135 -13.26 -6.15 24.82
CA PHE A 135 -11.98 -6.03 24.12
C PHE A 135 -11.81 -4.63 23.51
N VAL A 136 -12.84 -4.12 22.81
CA VAL A 136 -12.85 -2.77 22.25
C VAL A 136 -12.62 -1.72 23.32
N GLN A 137 -13.23 -1.82 24.51
CA GLN A 137 -13.04 -0.88 25.61
C GLN A 137 -11.62 -0.94 26.19
N ILE A 138 -11.11 -2.14 26.51
CA ILE A 138 -9.76 -2.34 27.05
C ILE A 138 -8.73 -1.76 26.09
N MET A 139 -8.89 -2.13 24.82
CA MET A 139 -8.00 -1.69 23.78
C MET A 139 -8.12 -0.15 23.64
N SER A 140 -9.34 0.42 23.52
CA SER A 140 -9.62 1.87 23.38
C SER A 140 -8.86 2.76 24.38
N HIS A 141 -8.75 2.33 25.64
CA HIS A 141 -8.06 3.09 26.69
C HIS A 141 -6.53 2.98 26.62
N GLY A 142 -5.99 1.93 25.99
CA GLY A 142 -4.54 1.69 25.84
C GLY A 142 -3.90 2.20 24.54
N PHE A 143 -4.66 2.86 23.66
CA PHE A 143 -4.24 3.16 22.27
C PHE A 143 -3.55 4.49 22.02
N GLN A 144 -3.34 5.34 23.03
CA GLN A 144 -2.65 6.60 22.79
C GLN A 144 -1.25 6.29 22.20
N ASN A 145 -1.10 6.51 20.88
CA ASN A 145 0.08 6.22 20.04
C ASN A 145 0.32 4.79 19.52
N LYS A 146 -0.68 3.91 19.39
CA LYS A 146 -0.47 2.57 18.77
C LYS A 146 -1.15 2.40 17.40
N GLY A 147 -0.41 1.85 16.43
CA GLY A 147 -0.85 1.69 15.03
C GLY A 147 -1.68 0.43 14.75
N LEU A 148 -2.23 0.35 13.53
CA LEU A 148 -3.17 -0.68 13.05
C LEU A 148 -2.76 -2.13 13.37
N ASN A 149 -1.48 -2.47 13.24
CA ASN A 149 -0.98 -3.82 13.49
C ASN A 149 -1.12 -4.27 14.95
N PHE A 150 -1.20 -3.33 15.90
CA PHE A 150 -1.46 -3.64 17.30
C PHE A 150 -2.91 -4.09 17.54
N ILE A 151 -3.85 -3.73 16.65
CA ILE A 151 -5.26 -4.16 16.71
C ILE A 151 -5.46 -5.47 15.98
N LEU A 152 -4.86 -5.59 14.80
CA LEU A 152 -5.12 -6.76 13.96
C LEU A 152 -4.50 -8.02 14.58
N LYS A 153 -3.33 -7.92 15.24
CA LYS A 153 -2.65 -9.08 15.84
C LYS A 153 -3.47 -9.80 16.92
N PRO A 154 -4.07 -9.13 17.91
CA PRO A 154 -4.92 -9.82 18.89
C PRO A 154 -6.20 -10.38 18.27
N VAL A 155 -6.79 -9.67 17.30
CA VAL A 155 -7.98 -10.16 16.57
C VAL A 155 -7.66 -11.42 15.77
N GLU A 156 -6.42 -11.62 15.29
CA GLU A 156 -5.96 -12.87 14.65
C GLU A 156 -5.90 -14.08 15.59
N GLN A 157 -5.91 -13.87 16.91
CA GLN A 157 -5.68 -14.91 17.92
C GLN A 157 -6.95 -15.33 18.68
N ASP A 158 -8.07 -14.63 18.48
CA ASP A 158 -9.43 -15.00 18.94
C ASP A 158 -10.18 -15.79 17.86
#